data_AF-A0A8T4WDB5-F1
#
_entry.id   AF-A0A8T4WDB5-F1
#
_cell.length_a   1.000
_cell.length_b   1.000
_cell.length_c   1.000
_cell.angle_alpha   90.00
_cell.angle_beta   90.00
_cell.angle_gamma   90.00
#
_symmetry.space_group_name_H-M   'P 1'
#
loop_
_entity.id
_entity.type
_entity.pdbx_description
1 polymer ?
#
loop_
_entity_poly.entity_id
_entity_poly.type
_entity_poly.pdbx_seq_one_letter_code
_entity_poly.pdbx_strand_id
1 'polypeptide(L)'
;MADEDNEDKKTHEEGEDVEEKVEEIVEEREESPWKDALKRRWYRFSSNPLSLVGLAITIITIFLALFGEYIVPYPSHGGLYHNYNAKFIQPFTNWNYPLGTDSMGRDVLTRTILGFRYSIRMAAVVLSLVVPSGVVVGLVAGYHKGTWIDTLLMRIS
;
A
#
# COMPACT_ATOMS: atom_id res chain seq x y z
N MET A 1 -32.34 -14.54 62.57
CA MET A 1 -31.94 -15.65 61.67
C MET A 1 -32.40 -15.45 60.22
N ALA A 2 -33.48 -14.69 59.94
CA ALA A 2 -33.95 -14.45 58.56
C ALA A 2 -33.40 -13.15 57.92
N ASP A 3 -32.83 -12.24 58.72
CA ASP A 3 -32.33 -10.95 58.23
C ASP A 3 -30.87 -11.02 57.69
N GLU A 4 -30.01 -11.88 58.26
CA GLU A 4 -28.62 -12.09 57.77
C GLU A 4 -28.59 -12.80 56.40
N ASP A 5 -29.43 -13.81 56.18
CA ASP A 5 -29.55 -14.53 54.89
C ASP A 5 -30.00 -13.62 53.73
N ASN A 6 -30.62 -12.46 54.03
CA ASN A 6 -31.10 -11.51 53.02
C ASN A 6 -30.04 -10.45 52.67
N GLU A 7 -29.13 -10.12 53.58
CA GLU A 7 -27.97 -9.26 53.30
C GLU A 7 -26.90 -10.00 52.48
N ASP A 8 -26.68 -11.29 52.76
CA ASP A 8 -25.73 -12.12 52.00
C ASP A 8 -26.19 -12.36 50.56
N LYS A 9 -27.50 -12.53 50.30
CA LYS A 9 -28.02 -12.63 48.92
C LYS A 9 -27.87 -11.34 48.13
N LYS A 10 -28.10 -10.21 48.78
CA LYS A 10 -28.06 -8.89 48.14
C LYS A 10 -26.64 -8.48 47.75
N THR A 11 -25.66 -8.87 48.56
CA THR A 11 -24.23 -8.66 48.29
C THR A 11 -23.69 -9.60 47.20
N HIS A 12 -24.26 -10.80 47.07
CA HIS A 12 -23.94 -11.70 45.95
C HIS A 12 -24.53 -11.22 44.61
N GLU A 13 -25.77 -10.72 44.58
CA GLU A 13 -26.39 -10.15 43.38
C GLU A 13 -25.67 -8.86 42.91
N GLU A 14 -25.32 -7.95 43.83
CA GLU A 14 -24.51 -6.76 43.49
C GLU A 14 -23.10 -7.10 43.00
N GLY A 15 -22.53 -8.25 43.42
CA GLY A 15 -21.23 -8.73 42.98
C GLY A 15 -21.23 -9.23 41.54
N GLU A 16 -22.21 -10.07 41.17
CA GLU A 16 -22.39 -10.59 39.80
C GLU A 16 -22.69 -9.45 38.81
N ASP A 17 -23.55 -8.49 39.19
CA ASP A 17 -23.88 -7.33 38.36
C ASP A 17 -22.66 -6.43 38.07
N VAL A 18 -21.72 -6.34 39.03
CA VAL A 18 -20.48 -5.57 38.86
C VAL A 18 -19.49 -6.36 38.00
N GLU A 19 -19.42 -7.67 38.14
CA GLU A 19 -18.52 -8.53 37.37
C GLU A 19 -18.94 -8.59 35.89
N GLU A 20 -20.23 -8.75 35.60
CA GLU A 20 -20.79 -8.71 34.23
C GLU A 20 -20.56 -7.35 33.56
N LYS A 21 -20.72 -6.26 34.32
CA LYS A 21 -20.49 -4.90 33.81
C LYS A 21 -19.01 -4.59 33.61
N VAL A 22 -18.13 -5.17 34.42
CA VAL A 22 -16.68 -5.07 34.22
C VAL A 22 -16.25 -5.90 33.00
N GLU A 23 -16.81 -7.09 32.79
CA GLU A 23 -16.60 -7.89 31.58
C GLU A 23 -17.08 -7.15 30.33
N GLU A 24 -18.26 -6.53 30.35
CA GLU A 24 -18.80 -5.73 29.24
C GLU A 24 -17.89 -4.51 28.92
N ILE A 25 -17.38 -3.79 29.93
CA ILE A 25 -16.46 -2.66 29.74
C ILE A 25 -15.09 -3.11 29.23
N VAL A 26 -14.62 -4.29 29.63
CA VAL A 26 -13.36 -4.87 29.15
C VAL A 26 -13.51 -5.35 27.69
N GLU A 27 -14.63 -5.99 27.35
CA GLU A 27 -14.95 -6.46 26.01
C GLU A 27 -15.15 -5.29 25.02
N GLU A 28 -15.83 -4.21 25.43
CA GLU A 28 -15.98 -2.98 24.62
C GLU A 28 -14.64 -2.22 24.43
N ARG A 29 -13.68 -2.38 25.36
CA ARG A 29 -12.32 -1.83 25.20
C ARG A 29 -11.42 -2.71 24.32
N GLU A 30 -11.74 -3.99 24.20
CA GLU A 30 -11.06 -4.96 23.32
C GLU A 30 -11.56 -4.94 21.87
N GLU A 31 -12.67 -4.24 21.58
CA GLU A 31 -13.18 -3.97 20.22
C GLU A 31 -12.22 -3.07 19.40
N SER A 32 -11.07 -3.65 19.06
CA SER A 32 -10.11 -3.30 18.01
C SER A 32 -9.58 -1.85 17.99
N PRO A 33 -8.59 -1.52 18.85
CA PRO A 33 -7.82 -0.26 18.79
C PRO A 33 -7.25 0.08 17.39
N TRP A 34 -7.09 -0.93 16.53
CA TRP A 34 -6.65 -0.77 15.14
C TRP A 34 -7.69 -0.08 14.24
N LYS A 35 -9.00 -0.29 14.47
CA LYS A 35 -10.09 0.32 13.70
C LYS A 35 -10.11 1.84 13.93
N ASP A 36 -9.99 2.25 15.20
CA ASP A 36 -9.95 3.66 15.58
C ASP A 36 -8.67 4.35 15.12
N ALA A 37 -7.52 3.66 15.24
CA ALA A 37 -6.25 4.17 14.73
C ALA A 37 -6.28 4.36 13.20
N LEU A 38 -6.85 3.40 12.45
CA LEU A 38 -7.05 3.52 11.00
C LEU A 38 -7.98 4.66 10.65
N LYS A 39 -9.14 4.78 11.32
CA LYS A 39 -10.12 5.83 11.06
C LYS A 39 -9.52 7.22 11.28
N ARG A 40 -8.75 7.41 12.36
CA ARG A 40 -8.04 8.67 12.64
C ARG A 40 -6.91 8.96 11.64
N ARG A 41 -6.19 7.94 11.16
CA ARG A 41 -5.17 8.10 10.11
C ARG A 41 -5.80 8.44 8.77
N TRP A 42 -6.87 7.74 8.39
CA TRP A 42 -7.62 7.99 7.15
C TRP A 42 -8.19 9.39 7.13
N TYR A 43 -8.83 9.84 8.22
CA TYR A 43 -9.38 11.19 8.32
C TYR A 43 -8.30 12.28 8.14
N ARG A 44 -7.15 12.13 8.80
CA ARG A 44 -6.01 13.04 8.64
C ARG A 44 -5.40 13.00 7.24
N PHE A 45 -5.40 11.82 6.61
CA PHE A 45 -4.91 11.66 5.25
C PHE A 45 -5.88 12.28 4.22
N SER A 46 -7.18 12.07 4.38
CA SER A 46 -8.22 12.60 3.48
C SER A 46 -8.45 14.10 3.64
N SER A 47 -8.09 14.68 4.79
CA SER A 47 -8.16 16.12 5.03
C SER A 47 -7.10 16.91 4.24
N ASN A 48 -6.06 16.25 3.70
CA ASN A 48 -4.98 16.92 2.98
C ASN A 48 -5.15 16.73 1.46
N PRO A 49 -5.35 17.82 0.69
CA PRO A 49 -5.56 17.71 -0.76
C PRO A 49 -4.34 17.13 -1.49
N LEU A 50 -3.11 17.41 -1.03
CA LEU A 50 -1.89 16.82 -1.60
C LEU A 50 -1.86 15.29 -1.42
N SER A 51 -2.24 14.79 -0.25
CA SER A 51 -2.31 13.36 0.03
C SER A 51 -3.36 12.67 -0.84
N LEU A 52 -4.50 13.32 -1.06
CA LEU A 52 -5.56 12.82 -1.93
C LEU A 52 -5.10 12.74 -3.40
N VAL A 53 -4.41 13.77 -3.89
CA VAL A 53 -3.86 13.79 -5.26
C VAL A 53 -2.84 12.67 -5.45
N GLY A 54 -1.92 12.48 -4.50
CA GLY A 54 -0.94 11.39 -4.55
C GLY A 54 -1.61 10.01 -4.54
N LEU A 55 -2.63 9.83 -3.72
CA LEU A 55 -3.43 8.60 -3.69
C LEU A 55 -4.14 8.36 -5.02
N ALA A 56 -4.77 9.40 -5.59
CA ALA A 56 -5.47 9.31 -6.87
C ALA A 56 -4.52 8.91 -8.01
N ILE A 57 -3.35 9.55 -8.12
CA ILE A 57 -2.33 9.22 -9.11
C ILE A 57 -1.87 7.76 -8.96
N THR A 58 -1.64 7.32 -7.72
CA THR A 58 -1.22 5.94 -7.43
C THR A 58 -2.29 4.94 -7.85
N ILE A 59 -3.55 5.18 -7.49
CA ILE A 59 -4.69 4.32 -7.87
C ILE A 59 -4.83 4.26 -9.39
N ILE A 60 -4.77 5.40 -10.09
CA ILE A 60 -4.85 5.46 -11.55
C ILE A 60 -3.70 4.68 -12.18
N THR A 61 -2.49 4.79 -11.65
CA THR A 61 -1.31 4.07 -12.17
C THR A 61 -1.47 2.56 -12.00
N ILE A 62 -1.91 2.10 -10.82
CA ILE A 62 -2.19 0.68 -10.56
C ILE A 62 -3.30 0.17 -11.47
N PHE A 63 -4.37 0.96 -11.64
CA PHE A 63 -5.47 0.64 -12.53
C PHE A 63 -5.01 0.50 -13.99
N LEU A 64 -4.25 1.48 -14.50
CA LEU A 64 -3.65 1.43 -15.84
C LEU A 64 -2.68 0.26 -16.01
N ALA A 65 -1.95 -0.12 -14.97
CA ALA A 65 -1.11 -1.30 -15.05
C ALA A 65 -1.96 -2.58 -15.16
N LEU A 66 -2.95 -2.78 -14.28
CA LEU A 66 -3.77 -4.00 -14.32
C LEU A 66 -4.58 -4.12 -15.62
N PHE A 67 -5.29 -3.04 -15.99
CA PHE A 67 -6.21 -3.03 -17.13
C PHE A 67 -5.59 -2.51 -18.44
N GLY A 68 -4.29 -2.21 -18.45
CA GLY A 68 -3.63 -1.55 -19.58
C GLY A 68 -3.74 -2.30 -20.90
N GLU A 69 -3.69 -3.64 -20.89
CA GLU A 69 -3.87 -4.45 -22.12
C GLU A 69 -5.26 -4.31 -22.74
N TYR A 70 -6.29 -3.99 -21.96
CA TYR A 70 -7.66 -3.82 -22.45
C TYR A 70 -7.97 -2.37 -22.83
N ILE A 71 -7.31 -1.40 -22.19
CA ILE A 71 -7.52 0.04 -22.41
C ILE A 71 -6.79 0.53 -23.67
N VAL A 72 -5.68 -0.11 -24.01
CA VAL A 72 -4.78 0.36 -25.05
C VAL A 72 -5.34 0.07 -26.46
N PRO A 73 -5.32 1.05 -27.38
CA PRO A 73 -5.85 0.87 -28.74
C PRO A 73 -5.04 -0.14 -29.58
N TYR A 74 -3.73 -0.29 -29.31
CA TYR A 74 -2.86 -1.16 -30.09
C TYR A 74 -1.96 -2.07 -29.23
N PRO A 75 -2.47 -3.12 -28.58
CA PRO A 75 -1.70 -3.96 -27.66
C PRO A 75 -0.41 -4.57 -28.27
N SER A 76 -0.37 -4.77 -29.59
CA SER A 76 0.81 -5.23 -30.34
C SER A 76 2.00 -4.25 -30.32
N HIS A 77 1.77 -2.96 -30.10
CA HIS A 77 2.82 -1.92 -30.15
C HIS A 77 3.67 -1.89 -28.87
N GLY A 78 3.31 -2.66 -27.84
CA GLY A 78 4.13 -2.91 -26.65
C GLY A 78 5.31 -3.86 -26.86
N GLY A 79 5.34 -4.59 -27.98
CA GLY A 79 6.35 -5.62 -28.28
C GLY A 79 7.30 -5.25 -29.42
N LEU A 80 7.76 -6.27 -30.15
CA LEU A 80 8.66 -6.18 -31.30
C LEU A 80 7.95 -5.78 -32.61
N TYR A 81 6.88 -4.98 -32.52
CA TYR A 81 6.14 -4.53 -33.68
C TYR A 81 6.85 -3.33 -34.34
N HIS A 82 6.95 -3.35 -35.66
CA HIS A 82 7.59 -2.29 -36.44
C HIS A 82 6.68 -1.86 -37.58
N ASN A 83 6.31 -0.58 -37.60
CA ASN A 83 5.56 0.01 -38.71
C ASN A 83 6.33 1.21 -39.27
N TYR A 84 7.14 0.96 -40.29
CA TYR A 84 8.01 1.98 -40.87
C TYR A 84 7.25 3.12 -41.56
N ASN A 85 5.99 2.90 -41.96
CA ASN A 85 5.16 3.92 -42.61
C ASN A 85 4.63 4.98 -41.64
N ALA A 86 4.57 4.68 -40.34
CA ALA A 86 3.99 5.56 -39.32
C ALA A 86 5.06 6.11 -38.37
N LYS A 87 6.29 6.35 -38.81
CA LYS A 87 7.39 6.86 -37.96
C LYS A 87 7.28 8.36 -37.69
N PHE A 88 7.70 8.77 -36.49
CA PHE A 88 7.87 10.18 -36.09
C PHE A 88 6.62 11.05 -36.31
N ILE A 89 5.43 10.48 -36.08
CA ILE A 89 4.19 11.26 -36.09
C ILE A 89 4.22 12.16 -34.86
N GLN A 90 4.03 13.47 -35.08
CA GLN A 90 3.96 14.44 -33.99
C GLN A 90 2.76 14.19 -33.07
N PRO A 91 2.89 14.50 -31.76
CA PRO A 91 1.78 14.37 -30.83
C PRO A 91 0.62 15.28 -31.26
N PHE A 92 -0.61 14.86 -30.95
CA PHE A 92 -1.86 15.56 -31.27
C PHE A 92 -2.16 15.79 -32.76
N THR A 93 -1.37 15.22 -33.67
CA THR A 93 -1.61 15.34 -35.13
C THR A 93 -2.64 14.31 -35.63
N ASN A 94 -2.73 13.15 -34.98
CA ASN A 94 -3.62 12.07 -35.39
C ASN A 94 -4.32 11.46 -34.17
N TRP A 95 -5.65 11.31 -34.23
CA TRP A 95 -6.43 10.72 -33.13
C TRP A 95 -6.12 9.23 -32.90
N ASN A 96 -5.59 8.55 -33.94
CA ASN A 96 -5.11 7.18 -33.81
C ASN A 96 -3.79 7.09 -33.00
N TYR A 97 -3.00 8.16 -32.96
CA TYR A 97 -1.72 8.23 -32.24
C TYR A 97 -1.68 9.53 -31.42
N PRO A 98 -2.46 9.62 -30.32
CA PRO A 98 -2.66 10.88 -29.59
C PRO A 98 -1.35 11.45 -29.04
N LEU A 99 -0.42 10.59 -28.59
CA LEU A 99 0.92 10.99 -28.15
C LEU A 99 2.01 10.83 -29.23
N GLY A 100 1.61 10.56 -30.48
CA GLY A 100 2.53 10.32 -31.59
C GLY A 100 3.16 8.92 -31.58
N THR A 101 4.14 8.74 -32.46
CA THR A 101 4.81 7.45 -32.67
C THR A 101 6.33 7.55 -32.54
N ASP A 102 6.99 6.45 -32.17
CA ASP A 102 8.46 6.38 -32.10
C ASP A 102 9.11 6.33 -33.49
N SER A 103 10.44 6.36 -33.48
CA SER A 103 11.39 5.92 -34.51
C SER A 103 11.10 4.56 -35.16
N MET A 104 10.26 3.72 -34.55
CA MET A 104 9.82 2.42 -35.09
C MET A 104 8.33 2.39 -35.48
N GLY A 105 7.65 3.54 -35.42
CA GLY A 105 6.23 3.70 -35.74
C GLY A 105 5.30 3.04 -34.74
N ARG A 106 5.77 2.84 -33.50
CA ARG A 106 4.98 2.32 -32.38
C ARG A 106 4.31 3.47 -31.63
N ASP A 107 3.06 3.28 -31.22
CA ASP A 107 2.31 4.27 -30.44
C ASP A 107 2.99 4.50 -29.09
N VAL A 108 3.22 5.78 -28.76
CA VAL A 108 3.86 6.20 -27.51
C VAL A 108 2.89 6.03 -26.34
N LEU A 109 1.59 6.31 -26.52
CA LEU A 109 0.60 6.18 -25.45
C LEU A 109 0.47 4.74 -24.98
N THR A 110 0.28 3.83 -25.93
CA THR A 110 0.28 2.38 -25.71
C THR A 110 1.49 1.93 -24.89
N ARG A 111 2.70 2.33 -25.28
CA ARG A 111 3.93 1.86 -24.62
C ARG A 111 4.09 2.42 -23.22
N THR A 112 3.66 3.64 -22.96
CA THR A 112 3.66 4.19 -21.60
C THR A 112 2.71 3.39 -20.71
N ILE A 113 1.49 3.10 -21.18
CA ILE A 113 0.50 2.34 -20.40
C ILE A 113 0.98 0.91 -20.15
N LEU A 114 1.46 0.21 -21.18
CA LEU A 114 2.04 -1.13 -21.03
C LEU A 114 3.34 -1.11 -20.21
N GLY A 115 4.10 -0.03 -20.25
CA GLY A 115 5.29 0.21 -19.42
C GLY A 115 4.98 0.17 -17.93
N PHE A 116 3.83 0.71 -17.49
CA PHE A 116 3.44 0.65 -16.08
C PHE A 116 3.32 -0.79 -15.54
N ARG A 117 2.87 -1.75 -16.37
CA ARG A 117 2.86 -3.19 -16.00
C ARG A 117 4.26 -3.71 -15.71
N TYR A 118 5.20 -3.41 -16.60
CA TYR A 118 6.58 -3.83 -16.45
C TYR A 118 7.20 -3.20 -15.20
N SER A 119 6.96 -1.92 -14.94
CA SER A 119 7.45 -1.22 -13.74
C SER A 119 6.96 -1.86 -12.45
N ILE A 120 5.67 -2.17 -12.31
CA ILE A 120 5.13 -2.80 -11.10
C ILE A 120 5.69 -4.22 -10.91
N ARG A 121 5.79 -5.01 -11.99
CA ARG A 121 6.37 -6.37 -11.92
C ARG A 121 7.83 -6.32 -11.49
N MET A 122 8.62 -5.42 -12.09
CA MET A 122 10.03 -5.26 -11.73
C MET A 122 10.17 -4.77 -10.29
N ALA A 123 9.36 -3.81 -9.86
CA ALA A 123 9.36 -3.34 -8.47
C ALA A 123 9.07 -4.48 -7.49
N ALA A 124 8.08 -5.32 -7.77
CA ALA A 124 7.77 -6.49 -6.93
C ALA A 124 8.96 -7.47 -6.84
N VAL A 125 9.58 -7.79 -7.98
CA VAL A 125 10.76 -8.67 -8.02
C VAL A 125 11.94 -8.08 -7.27
N VAL A 126 12.28 -6.80 -7.51
CA VAL A 126 13.40 -6.13 -6.84
C VAL A 126 13.15 -6.05 -5.32
N LEU A 127 11.95 -5.63 -4.90
CA LEU A 127 11.62 -5.57 -3.48
C LEU A 127 11.68 -6.94 -2.81
N SER A 128 11.23 -8.00 -3.50
CA SER A 128 11.31 -9.36 -2.95
C SER A 128 12.74 -9.83 -2.68
N LEU A 129 13.74 -9.31 -3.41
CA LEU A 129 15.15 -9.66 -3.21
C LEU A 129 15.86 -8.71 -2.22
N VAL A 130 15.55 -7.41 -2.32
CA VAL A 130 16.21 -6.37 -1.53
C VAL A 130 15.70 -6.35 -0.09
N VAL A 131 14.38 -6.46 0.12
CA VAL A 131 13.78 -6.33 1.46
C VAL A 131 14.30 -7.41 2.42
N PRO A 132 14.31 -8.72 2.08
CA PRO A 132 14.85 -9.73 2.99
C PRO A 132 16.32 -9.50 3.30
N SER A 133 17.12 -9.15 2.28
CA SER A 133 18.54 -8.85 2.45
C SER A 133 18.75 -7.67 3.41
N GLY A 134 18.00 -6.58 3.22
CA GLY A 134 18.03 -5.42 4.09
C GLY A 134 17.55 -5.72 5.52
N VAL A 135 16.52 -6.55 5.67
CA VAL A 135 16.04 -6.99 6.99
C VAL A 135 17.09 -7.82 7.72
N VAL A 136 17.77 -8.76 7.04
CA VAL A 136 18.85 -9.55 7.65
C VAL A 136 19.98 -8.64 8.13
N VAL A 137 20.44 -7.70 7.29
CA VAL A 137 21.50 -6.74 7.67
C VAL A 137 21.02 -5.85 8.82
N GLY A 138 19.78 -5.35 8.76
CA GLY A 138 19.20 -4.52 9.81
C GLY A 138 19.06 -5.24 11.14
N LEU A 139 18.66 -6.51 11.13
CA LEU A 139 18.58 -7.35 12.33
C LEU A 139 19.96 -7.65 12.91
N VAL A 140 20.96 -7.96 12.06
CA VAL A 140 22.34 -8.19 12.51
C VAL A 140 22.92 -6.93 13.15
N ALA A 141 22.71 -5.76 12.55
CA ALA A 141 23.13 -4.47 13.11
C ALA A 141 22.38 -4.14 14.42
N GLY A 142 21.06 -4.39 14.46
CA GLY A 142 20.24 -4.17 15.64
C GLY A 142 20.57 -5.10 16.81
N TYR A 143 20.96 -6.35 16.53
CA TYR A 143 21.37 -7.31 17.55
C TYR A 143 22.77 -7.00 18.11
N HIS A 144 23.68 -6.51 17.27
CA HIS A 144 25.04 -6.12 17.65
C HIS A 144 25.16 -4.65 18.05
N LYS A 145 24.07 -4.00 18.49
CA LYS A 145 24.07 -2.63 19.00
C LYS A 145 25.11 -2.50 20.12
N GLY A 146 26.15 -1.68 19.93
CA GLY A 146 27.28 -1.54 20.85
C GLY A 146 28.46 -2.52 20.65
N THR A 147 28.47 -3.35 19.60
CA THR A 147 29.63 -4.20 19.21
C THR A 147 30.47 -3.49 18.15
N TRP A 148 31.69 -3.97 17.89
CA TRP A 148 32.60 -3.43 16.86
C TRP A 148 31.96 -3.29 15.45
N ILE A 149 30.96 -4.10 15.12
CA ILE A 149 30.18 -4.03 13.86
C ILE A 149 29.36 -2.74 13.77
N ASP A 150 28.76 -2.29 14.87
CA ASP A 150 28.03 -1.00 14.98
C ASP A 150 28.99 0.17 14.78
N THR A 151 30.20 0.08 15.35
CA THR A 151 31.28 1.07 15.16
C THR A 151 31.79 1.11 13.73
N LEU A 152 31.87 -0.03 13.04
CA LEU A 152 32.36 -0.09 11.65
C LEU A 152 31.32 0.48 10.66
N LEU A 153 30.03 0.20 10.90
CA LEU A 153 28.92 0.74 10.11
C LEU A 153 28.74 2.25 10.30
N MET A 154 28.84 2.76 11.53
CA MET A 154 28.79 4.20 11.81
C MET A 154 29.96 5.00 11.21
N ARG A 155 31.06 4.33 10.85
CA ARG A 155 32.30 4.99 10.40
C ARG A 155 32.48 4.99 8.89
N ILE A 156 31.72 4.17 8.17
CA ILE A 156 31.71 4.13 6.70
C ILE A 156 30.58 5.01 6.12
N SER A 157 29.57 5.35 6.92
CA SER A 157 28.58 6.40 6.60
C SER A 157 29.08 7.79 6.96
#